data_AF-A0A535UT60-F1
#
_entry.id   AF-A0A535UT60-F1
#
_cell.length_a   1.000
_cell.length_b   1.000
_cell.length_c   1.000
_cell.angle_alpha   90.00
_cell.angle_beta   90.00
_cell.angle_gamma   90.00
#
_symmetry.space_group_name_H-M   'P 1'
#
loop_
_entity.id
_entity.type
_entity.pdbx_description
1 polymer ?
#
loop_
_entity_poly.entity_id
_entity_poly.type
_entity_poly.pdbx_seq_one_letter_code
_entity_poly.pdbx_strand_id
1 'polypeptide(L)'
;MGIDAEGYGFPEHQRTLSRLIDDIRVLSPAGVERAAQGWDRHARLQHSAVHDAEKAALHAIEHADRGPAWDEVRRNLFGMTESGQALVSWKAEHGDVGHKAEQSAFMAALGLVAGNLIDKEQANTLVRPMAEALPWLLPEENQPAG
;
A
#
# COMPACT_ATOMS: atom_id res chain seq x y z
N MET A 1 -9.00 -32.60 -20.12
CA MET A 1 -9.53 -31.61 -19.16
C MET A 1 -8.33 -30.83 -18.64
N GLY A 2 -7.90 -29.82 -19.40
CA GLY A 2 -6.86 -28.88 -18.96
C GLY A 2 -7.57 -27.74 -18.26
N ILE A 3 -7.25 -27.50 -17.00
CA ILE A 3 -7.76 -26.35 -16.27
C ILE A 3 -6.75 -25.24 -16.61
N ASP A 4 -7.17 -24.29 -17.44
CA ASP A 4 -6.38 -23.12 -17.78
C ASP A 4 -6.12 -22.31 -16.49
N ALA A 5 -4.86 -22.28 -16.07
CA ALA A 5 -4.39 -21.68 -14.83
C ALA A 5 -3.95 -20.21 -15.00
N GLU A 6 -4.50 -19.49 -15.97
CA GLU A 6 -3.99 -18.18 -16.39
C GLU A 6 -5.00 -17.05 -16.15
N GLY A 7 -5.27 -16.71 -14.89
CA GLY A 7 -6.11 -15.53 -14.60
C GLY A 7 -6.31 -15.13 -13.15
N TYR A 8 -5.83 -15.91 -12.17
CA TYR A 8 -6.26 -15.75 -10.78
C TYR A 8 -5.67 -14.57 -9.99
N GLY A 9 -4.72 -13.81 -10.54
CA GLY A 9 -4.09 -12.71 -9.78
C GLY A 9 -4.81 -11.36 -9.91
N PHE A 10 -5.26 -10.99 -11.10
CA PHE A 10 -5.52 -9.57 -11.39
C PHE A 10 -6.83 -9.00 -10.82
N PRO A 11 -7.97 -9.72 -10.84
CA PRO A 11 -9.24 -9.17 -10.36
C PRO A 11 -9.30 -8.98 -8.83
N GLU A 12 -8.69 -9.90 -8.07
CA GLU A 12 -8.67 -9.84 -6.61
C GLU A 12 -7.71 -8.74 -6.12
N HIS A 13 -6.53 -8.60 -6.74
CA HIS A 13 -5.63 -7.50 -6.45
C HIS A 13 -6.26 -6.14 -6.80
N GLN A 14 -6.97 -6.03 -7.91
CA GLN A 14 -7.72 -4.81 -8.24
C GLN A 14 -8.77 -4.47 -7.18
N ARG A 15 -9.59 -5.42 -6.74
CA ARG A 15 -10.59 -5.18 -5.68
C ARG A 15 -9.95 -4.72 -4.37
N THR A 16 -8.82 -5.33 -4.02
CA THR A 16 -8.07 -5.01 -2.80
C THR A 16 -7.48 -3.60 -2.87
N LEU A 17 -6.99 -3.22 -4.04
CA LEU A 17 -6.43 -1.89 -4.30
C LEU A 17 -7.51 -0.81 -4.37
N SER A 18 -8.66 -1.08 -5.00
CA SER A 18 -9.82 -0.19 -4.97
C SER A 18 -10.28 0.05 -3.54
N ARG A 19 -10.38 -1.00 -2.72
CA ARG A 19 -10.68 -0.87 -1.29
C ARG A 19 -9.65 0.00 -0.56
N LEU A 20 -8.35 -0.20 -0.80
CA LEU A 20 -7.31 0.64 -0.20
C LEU A 20 -7.54 2.12 -0.53
N ILE A 21 -7.80 2.44 -1.80
CA ILE A 21 -8.03 3.81 -2.25
C ILE A 21 -9.29 4.40 -1.58
N ASP A 22 -10.38 3.64 -1.51
CA ASP A 22 -11.63 4.09 -0.88
C ASP A 22 -11.46 4.30 0.64
N ASP A 23 -10.77 3.41 1.33
CA ASP A 23 -10.51 3.51 2.77
C ASP A 23 -9.59 4.71 3.09
N ILE A 24 -8.58 4.98 2.25
CA ILE A 24 -7.69 6.14 2.37
C ILE A 24 -8.48 7.45 2.23
N ARG A 25 -9.40 7.53 1.28
CA ARG A 25 -10.21 8.74 1.01
C ARG A 25 -11.05 9.20 2.20
N VAL A 26 -11.50 8.24 3.02
CA VAL A 26 -12.38 8.50 4.16
C VAL A 26 -11.64 8.37 5.51
N LEU A 27 -10.31 8.29 5.48
CA LEU A 27 -9.51 8.10 6.68
C LEU A 27 -9.64 9.32 7.61
N SER A 28 -10.01 9.07 8.87
CA SER A 28 -10.09 10.13 9.87
C SER A 28 -8.71 10.64 10.29
N PRO A 29 -8.59 11.82 10.93
CA PRO A 29 -7.31 12.30 11.46
C PRO A 29 -6.61 11.29 12.37
N ALA A 30 -7.36 10.58 13.21
CA ALA A 30 -6.81 9.50 14.06
C ALA A 30 -6.32 8.29 13.24
N GLY A 31 -6.90 8.03 12.06
CA GLY A 31 -6.39 7.04 11.12
C GLY A 31 -5.09 7.50 10.46
N VAL A 32 -4.99 8.77 10.07
CA VAL A 32 -3.75 9.38 9.55
C VAL A 32 -2.62 9.29 10.58
N GLU A 33 -2.90 9.63 11.84
CA GLU A 33 -1.94 9.48 12.94
C GLU A 33 -1.50 8.03 13.15
N ARG A 34 -2.42 7.06 13.08
CA ARG A 34 -2.06 5.63 13.20
C ARG A 34 -1.19 5.17 12.03
N ALA A 35 -1.45 5.61 10.80
CA ALA A 35 -0.60 5.31 9.66
C ALA A 35 0.81 5.91 9.86
N ALA A 36 0.90 7.15 10.32
CA ALA A 36 2.17 7.80 10.63
C ALA A 36 2.95 7.08 11.75
N GLN A 37 2.26 6.62 12.79
CA GLN A 37 2.86 5.81 13.86
C GLN A 37 3.35 4.46 13.33
N GLY A 38 2.60 3.84 12.42
CA GLY A 38 3.02 2.62 11.74
C GLY A 38 4.29 2.81 10.92
N TRP A 39 4.46 3.95 10.25
CA TRP A 39 5.70 4.32 9.59
C TRP A 39 6.88 4.38 10.56
N ASP A 40 6.73 5.13 11.66
CA ASP A 40 7.79 5.29 12.66
C ASP A 40 8.14 3.96 13.35
N ARG A 41 7.15 3.09 13.56
CA ARG A 41 7.33 1.80 14.24
C ARG A 41 7.96 0.73 13.35
N HIS A 42 7.47 0.60 12.12
CA HIS A 42 7.80 -0.54 11.27
C HIS A 42 8.80 -0.17 10.18
N ALA A 43 8.68 1.00 9.57
CA ALA A 43 9.54 1.37 8.45
C ALA A 43 10.84 2.06 8.89
N ARG A 44 10.77 2.96 9.87
CA ARG A 44 11.97 3.68 10.34
C ARG A 44 12.99 2.76 11.04
N LEU A 45 12.52 1.78 11.80
CA LEU A 45 13.39 0.83 12.51
C LEU A 45 13.91 -0.31 11.62
N GLN A 46 13.22 -0.60 10.52
CA GLN A 46 13.59 -1.65 9.56
C GLN A 46 13.87 -1.08 8.17
N HIS A 47 14.48 0.12 8.12
CA HIS A 47 14.64 0.89 6.89
C HIS A 47 15.28 0.09 5.74
N SER A 48 16.27 -0.75 6.03
CA SER A 48 16.90 -1.61 5.01
C SER A 48 15.94 -2.65 4.44
N ALA A 49 15.18 -3.35 5.29
CA ALA A 49 14.24 -4.37 4.85
C ALA A 49 13.09 -3.76 4.03
N VAL A 50 12.58 -2.59 4.46
CA VAL A 50 11.58 -1.84 3.70
C VAL A 50 12.12 -1.42 2.33
N HIS A 51 13.35 -0.91 2.28
CA HIS A 51 13.95 -0.48 1.01
C HIS A 51 14.25 -1.66 0.07
N ASP A 52 14.68 -2.80 0.61
CA ASP A 52 14.91 -4.01 -0.18
C ASP A 52 13.59 -4.56 -0.75
N ALA A 53 12.53 -4.59 0.06
CA ALA A 53 11.19 -4.97 -0.39
C ALA A 53 10.63 -3.99 -1.44
N GLU A 54 10.85 -2.68 -1.26
CA GLU A 54 10.46 -1.65 -2.23
C GLU A 54 11.12 -1.90 -3.59
N LYS A 55 12.44 -2.11 -3.58
CA LYS A 55 13.23 -2.35 -4.78
C LYS A 55 12.79 -3.65 -5.47
N ALA A 56 12.56 -4.72 -4.71
CA ALA A 56 12.07 -5.98 -5.24
C ALA A 56 10.70 -5.81 -5.90
N ALA A 57 9.78 -5.09 -5.27
CA ALA A 57 8.45 -4.82 -5.80
C ALA A 57 8.50 -4.02 -7.11
N LEU A 58 9.25 -2.91 -7.15
CA LEU A 58 9.38 -2.08 -8.34
C LEU A 58 9.99 -2.88 -9.51
N HIS A 59 11.06 -3.63 -9.25
CA HIS A 59 11.70 -4.48 -10.24
C HIS A 59 10.76 -5.56 -10.77
N ALA A 60 10.00 -6.21 -9.88
CA ALA A 60 9.06 -7.26 -10.28
C ALA A 60 7.87 -6.70 -11.09
N ILE A 61 7.37 -5.51 -10.73
CA ILE A 61 6.33 -4.80 -11.49
C ILE A 61 6.81 -4.45 -12.91
N GLU A 62 8.05 -3.95 -13.03
CA GLU A 62 8.67 -3.65 -14.32
C GLU A 62 8.79 -4.92 -15.19
N HIS A 63 9.33 -6.00 -14.62
CA HIS A 63 9.48 -7.28 -15.33
C HIS A 63 8.16 -7.95 -15.72
N ALA A 64 7.09 -7.70 -14.98
CA ALA A 64 5.77 -8.24 -15.23
C ALA A 64 4.89 -7.34 -16.13
N ASP A 65 5.46 -6.28 -16.70
CA ASP A 65 4.75 -5.27 -17.52
C ASP A 65 3.53 -4.64 -16.79
N ARG A 66 3.63 -4.53 -15.46
CA ARG A 66 2.59 -3.90 -14.61
C ARG A 66 2.85 -2.41 -14.37
N GLY A 67 3.85 -1.83 -15.01
CA GLY A 67 4.19 -0.40 -14.92
C GLY A 67 2.99 0.54 -15.13
N PRO A 68 2.17 0.35 -16.18
CA PRO A 68 1.00 1.21 -16.40
C PRO A 68 -0.05 1.15 -15.28
N ALA A 69 -0.27 -0.04 -14.70
CA ALA A 69 -1.18 -0.22 -13.57
C ALA A 69 -0.63 0.45 -12.31
N TRP A 70 0.68 0.34 -12.07
CA TRP A 70 1.35 1.05 -10.98
C TRP A 70 1.27 2.57 -11.14
N ASP A 71 1.47 3.09 -12.35
CA ASP A 71 1.35 4.53 -12.60
C ASP A 71 -0.09 5.04 -12.41
N GLU A 72 -1.10 4.26 -12.78
CA GLU A 72 -2.50 4.58 -12.51
C GLU A 72 -2.79 4.68 -11.01
N VAL A 73 -2.28 3.74 -10.23
CA VAL A 73 -2.39 3.75 -8.76
C VAL A 73 -1.72 4.98 -8.17
N ARG A 74 -0.51 5.32 -8.63
CA ARG A 74 0.19 6.53 -8.18
C ARG A 74 -0.59 7.80 -8.51
N ARG A 75 -1.17 7.89 -9.71
CA ARG A 75 -2.06 9.00 -10.10
C ARG A 75 -3.32 9.06 -9.24
N ASN A 76 -3.93 7.92 -8.93
CA ASN A 76 -5.13 7.87 -8.11
C ASN A 76 -4.86 8.15 -6.62
N LEU A 77 -3.67 7.81 -6.10
CA LEU A 77 -3.34 8.07 -4.69
C LEU A 77 -2.81 9.50 -4.48
N PHE A 78 -1.94 9.97 -5.38
CA PHE A 78 -1.14 11.18 -5.18
C PHE A 78 -1.35 12.24 -6.27
N GLY A 79 -2.07 11.92 -7.34
CA GLY A 79 -2.37 12.89 -8.40
C GLY A 79 -3.43 13.90 -7.96
N MET A 80 -3.34 15.11 -8.52
CA MET A 80 -4.44 16.08 -8.50
C MET A 80 -5.63 15.46 -9.25
N THR A 81 -6.77 15.35 -8.59
CA THR A 81 -8.04 15.06 -9.25
C THR A 81 -8.39 16.16 -10.25
N GLU A 82 -9.37 15.95 -11.12
CA GLU A 82 -9.90 16.99 -12.01
C GLU A 82 -10.38 18.25 -11.27
N SER A 83 -10.60 18.17 -9.95
CA SER A 83 -10.93 19.30 -9.07
C SER A 83 -9.70 20.10 -8.56
N GLY A 84 -8.49 19.69 -8.94
CA GLY A 84 -7.24 20.34 -8.52
C GLY A 84 -6.75 19.97 -7.12
N GLN A 85 -7.41 19.04 -6.42
CA GLN A 85 -6.99 18.55 -5.11
C GLN A 85 -6.44 17.12 -5.21
N ALA A 86 -5.32 16.85 -4.56
CA ALA A 86 -4.83 15.48 -4.38
C ALA A 86 -5.82 14.70 -3.51
N LEU A 87 -6.06 13.42 -3.82
CA LEU A 87 -6.93 12.55 -3.01
C LEU A 87 -6.43 12.38 -1.57
N VAL A 88 -5.12 12.60 -1.38
CA VAL A 88 -4.46 12.70 -0.09
C VAL A 88 -3.51 13.89 -0.16
N SER A 89 -3.81 14.95 0.60
CA SER A 89 -2.85 16.02 0.88
C SER A 89 -2.58 16.10 2.37
N TRP A 90 -2.47 14.94 3.04
CA TRP A 90 -2.27 14.88 4.47
C TRP A 90 -1.00 15.63 4.88
N LYS A 91 0.05 15.65 4.05
CA LYS A 91 1.21 16.48 4.33
C LYS A 91 0.87 17.97 4.41
N ALA A 92 0.02 18.48 3.52
CA ALA A 92 -0.41 19.87 3.56
C ALA A 92 -1.31 20.16 4.77
N GLU A 93 -2.12 19.18 5.18
CA GLU A 93 -3.07 19.30 6.30
C GLU A 93 -2.42 19.08 7.68
N HIS A 94 -1.43 18.19 7.77
CA HIS A 94 -0.90 17.64 9.02
C HIS A 94 0.64 17.70 9.13
N GLY A 95 1.33 18.29 8.15
CA GLY A 95 2.80 18.44 8.17
C GLY A 95 3.53 17.08 8.11
N ASP A 96 4.51 16.89 9.00
CA ASP A 96 5.35 15.68 9.03
C ASP A 96 4.54 14.39 9.31
N VAL A 97 3.50 14.48 10.15
CA VAL A 97 2.59 13.34 10.42
C VAL A 97 1.92 12.89 9.13
N GLY A 98 1.39 13.85 8.36
CA GLY A 98 0.77 13.56 7.08
C GLY A 98 1.75 12.97 6.05
N HIS A 99 2.99 13.47 6.03
CA HIS A 99 4.02 12.94 5.15
C HIS A 99 4.33 11.46 5.45
N LYS A 100 4.41 11.07 6.72
CA LYS A 100 4.61 9.67 7.13
C LYS A 100 3.42 8.77 6.80
N ALA A 101 2.20 9.30 6.95
CA ALA A 101 1.00 8.59 6.55
C ALA A 101 0.93 8.38 5.02
N GLU A 102 1.32 9.38 4.22
CA GLU A 102 1.46 9.26 2.77
C GLU A 102 2.47 8.17 2.37
N GLN A 103 3.63 8.12 3.05
CA GLN A 103 4.62 7.06 2.83
C GLN A 103 4.05 5.67 3.15
N SER A 104 3.29 5.53 4.23
CA SER A 104 2.62 4.26 4.58
C SER A 104 1.61 3.84 3.51
N ALA A 105 0.80 4.77 3.02
CA ALA A 105 -0.16 4.52 1.95
C ALA A 105 0.52 4.11 0.63
N PHE A 106 1.64 4.77 0.28
CA PHE A 106 2.44 4.44 -0.89
C PHE A 106 2.97 3.00 -0.82
N MET A 107 3.60 2.62 0.30
CA MET A 107 4.16 1.28 0.46
C MET A 107 3.08 0.20 0.46
N ALA A 108 1.93 0.45 1.08
CA ALA A 108 0.82 -0.47 1.04
C ALA A 108 0.31 -0.70 -0.39
N ALA A 109 0.17 0.36 -1.17
CA ALA A 109 -0.23 0.26 -2.57
C ALA A 109 0.79 -0.51 -3.41
N LEU A 110 2.09 -0.24 -3.21
CA LEU A 110 3.17 -0.96 -3.89
C LEU A 110 3.12 -2.46 -3.59
N GLY A 111 2.96 -2.83 -2.31
CA GLY A 111 2.84 -4.23 -1.89
C GLY A 111 1.63 -4.94 -2.51
N LEU A 112 0.49 -4.26 -2.64
CA LEU A 112 -0.69 -4.83 -3.29
C LEU A 112 -0.55 -4.99 -4.80
N VAL A 113 0.12 -4.05 -5.48
CA VAL A 113 0.35 -4.12 -6.94
C VAL A 113 1.38 -5.19 -7.29
N ALA A 114 2.45 -5.29 -6.50
CA ALA A 114 3.41 -6.38 -6.61
C ALA A 114 2.72 -7.71 -6.31
N GLY A 115 1.90 -7.78 -5.26
CA GLY A 115 1.09 -8.96 -4.93
C GLY A 115 1.95 -10.21 -4.81
N ASN A 116 1.67 -11.22 -5.63
CA ASN A 116 2.42 -12.48 -5.68
C ASN A 116 3.74 -12.43 -6.48
N LEU A 117 4.15 -11.26 -6.98
CA LEU A 117 5.41 -11.09 -7.71
C LEU A 117 6.63 -11.00 -6.79
N ILE A 118 6.40 -10.75 -5.50
CA ILE A 118 7.39 -10.70 -4.44
C ILE A 118 7.05 -11.75 -3.38
N ASP A 119 8.00 -12.08 -2.51
CA ASP A 119 7.71 -13.00 -1.42
C ASP A 119 6.74 -12.40 -0.39
N LYS A 120 6.06 -13.28 0.36
CA LYS A 120 5.04 -12.87 1.34
C LYS A 120 5.61 -11.97 2.44
N GLU A 121 6.87 -12.16 2.83
CA GLU A 121 7.50 -11.37 3.88
C GLU A 121 7.81 -9.95 3.39
N GLN A 122 8.29 -9.80 2.16
CA GLN A 122 8.44 -8.51 1.48
C GLN A 122 7.09 -7.81 1.34
N ALA A 123 6.06 -8.50 0.85
CA ALA A 123 4.71 -7.92 0.74
C ALA A 123 4.18 -7.46 2.11
N ASN A 124 4.32 -8.28 3.14
CA ASN A 124 3.91 -7.93 4.51
C ASN A 124 4.70 -6.73 5.04
N THR A 125 6.00 -6.66 4.79
CA THR A 125 6.87 -5.54 5.17
C THR A 125 6.37 -4.21 4.58
N LEU A 126 5.92 -4.24 3.32
CA LEU A 126 5.41 -3.06 2.62
C LEU A 126 4.06 -2.57 3.16
N VAL A 127 3.14 -3.49 3.46
CA VAL A 127 1.78 -3.10 3.91
C VAL A 127 1.68 -2.82 5.42
N ARG A 128 2.63 -3.32 6.23
CA ARG A 128 2.58 -3.27 7.70
C ARG A 128 2.42 -1.86 8.30
N PRO A 129 3.10 -0.81 7.83
CA PRO A 129 2.88 0.54 8.34
C PRO A 129 1.41 0.99 8.23
N MET A 130 0.78 0.75 7.08
CA MET A 130 -0.61 1.12 6.85
C MET A 130 -1.60 0.20 7.57
N ALA A 131 -1.20 -1.03 7.91
CA ALA A 131 -2.05 -1.98 8.63
C ALA A 131 -2.43 -1.49 10.04
N GLU A 132 -1.63 -0.61 10.66
CA GLU A 132 -1.98 0.06 11.93
C GLU A 132 -3.23 0.95 11.80
N ALA A 133 -3.46 1.52 10.61
CA ALA A 133 -4.67 2.29 10.29
C ALA A 133 -5.78 1.40 9.71
N LEU A 134 -5.41 0.46 8.83
CA LEU A 134 -6.29 -0.43 8.07
C LEU A 134 -5.95 -1.92 8.34
N PRO A 135 -6.49 -2.51 9.42
CA PRO A 135 -6.09 -3.84 9.90
C PRO A 135 -6.28 -4.99 8.90
N TRP A 136 -7.16 -4.81 7.91
CA TRP A 136 -7.44 -5.81 6.89
C TRP A 136 -6.25 -6.09 5.96
N LEU A 137 -5.24 -5.20 5.92
CA LEU A 137 -4.02 -5.41 5.15
C LEU A 137 -3.16 -6.56 5.69
N LEU A 138 -3.24 -6.84 7.00
CA LEU A 138 -2.56 -7.96 7.67
C LEU A 138 -3.54 -8.67 8.62
N PRO A 139 -4.51 -9.44 8.09
CA PRO A 139 -5.55 -10.05 8.91
C PRO A 139 -4.98 -11.14 9.84
N GLU A 140 -3.91 -11.83 9.43
CA GLU A 140 -3.26 -12.88 10.22
C GLU A 140 -2.52 -12.33 11.46
N GLU A 141 -2.03 -11.08 11.41
CA GLU A 141 -1.35 -10.43 12.55
C GLU A 141 -2.33 -9.76 13.52
N ASN A 142 -3.54 -9.46 13.04
CA ASN A 142 -4.58 -8.75 13.78
C ASN A 142 -5.68 -9.66 14.35
N GLN A 143 -5.54 -10.98 14.21
CA GLN A 143 -6.40 -11.93 14.92
C GLN A 143 -5.94 -12.06 16.37
N PRO A 144 -6.84 -11.91 17.38
CA PRO A 144 -6.49 -12.32 18.72
C PRO A 144 -6.15 -13.81 18.68
N ALA A 145 -4.99 -14.18 19.25
CA ALA A 145 -4.65 -15.59 19.45
C ALA A 145 -5.85 -16.26 20.16
N GLY A 146 -6.45 -17.25 19.50
CA GLY A 146 -7.58 -18.01 20.03
C GLY A 146 -7.22 -18.83 21.25
#